data_AF-A0A382GZE9-F1
#
_entry.id   AF-A0A382GZE9-F1
#
_cell.length_a   1.000
_cell.length_b   1.000
_cell.length_c   1.000
_cell.angle_alpha   90.00
_cell.angle_beta   90.00
_cell.angle_gamma   90.00
#
_symmetry.space_group_name_H-M   'P 1'
#
loop_
_entity.id
_entity.type
_entity.pdbx_description
1 polymer ?
#
loop_
_entity_poly.entity_id
_entity_poly.type
_entity_poly.pdbx_seq_one_letter_code
_entity_poly.pdbx_strand_id
1 'polypeptide(L)'
;VEQYQVKAPTSIPGRPSRKPQKNVPQTRFERDRLKARVAAYVSENKLVPPIPFEELREHADIVTKEMDLEHARDFAAVLINNESWKDVLASIPYEKRLLLLPVCLRDEKKCPAPLDEFGLLCKECGLCTVQDLQQ
;
A
#
# COMPACT_ATOMS: atom_id res chain seq x y z
N VAL A 1 -25.92 -25.93 -18.66
CA VAL A 1 -24.85 -25.68 -17.67
C VAL A 1 -23.57 -26.16 -18.30
N GLU A 2 -22.86 -25.26 -18.99
CA GLU A 2 -21.62 -25.60 -19.70
C GLU A 2 -20.51 -25.66 -18.65
N GLN A 3 -20.01 -26.87 -18.38
CA GLN A 3 -18.97 -27.10 -17.36
C GLN A 3 -17.63 -26.61 -17.89
N TYR A 4 -17.20 -25.44 -17.43
CA TYR A 4 -15.86 -24.93 -17.70
C TYR A 4 -14.85 -25.72 -16.85
N GLN A 5 -14.13 -26.67 -17.45
CA GLN A 5 -13.03 -27.37 -16.77
C GLN A 5 -11.89 -26.38 -16.51
N VAL A 6 -11.78 -25.92 -15.26
CA VAL A 6 -10.67 -25.09 -14.81
C VAL A 6 -9.44 -25.98 -14.62
N LYS A 7 -8.50 -25.94 -15.58
CA LYS A 7 -7.17 -26.50 -15.38
C LYS A 7 -6.45 -25.66 -14.32
N ALA A 8 -5.98 -26.29 -13.25
CA ALA A 8 -5.20 -25.62 -12.21
C ALA A 8 -3.94 -24.99 -12.84
N PRO A 9 -3.74 -23.67 -12.71
CA PRO A 9 -2.58 -23.03 -13.30
C PRO A 9 -1.30 -23.34 -12.52
N THR A 10 -0.21 -23.48 -13.28
CA THR A 10 1.17 -23.58 -12.81
C THR A 10 1.55 -22.35 -11.99
N SER A 11 2.46 -22.54 -11.02
CA SER A 11 2.89 -21.55 -10.02
C SER A 11 2.96 -20.11 -10.53
N ILE A 12 2.46 -19.20 -9.70
CA ILE A 12 2.45 -17.76 -9.94
C ILE A 12 3.88 -17.31 -10.26
N PRO A 13 4.16 -16.75 -11.45
CA PRO A 13 5.48 -16.22 -11.75
C PRO A 13 5.83 -15.14 -10.73
N GLY A 14 6.96 -15.29 -10.03
CA GLY A 14 7.46 -14.25 -9.14
C GLY A 14 7.57 -12.93 -9.91
N ARG A 15 6.92 -11.88 -9.41
CA ARG A 15 6.98 -10.57 -10.08
C ARG A 15 8.42 -10.06 -10.05
N PRO A 16 8.96 -9.57 -11.18
CA PRO A 16 10.30 -9.01 -11.21
C PRO A 16 10.39 -7.81 -10.26
N SER A 17 11.48 -7.73 -9.49
CA SER A 17 11.71 -6.59 -8.61
C SER A 17 11.94 -5.33 -9.46
N ARG A 18 11.20 -4.27 -9.15
CA ARG A 18 11.35 -2.96 -9.79
C ARG A 18 12.24 -2.09 -8.90
N LYS A 19 13.15 -1.33 -9.52
CA LYS A 19 13.90 -0.29 -8.78
C LYS A 19 12.91 0.77 -8.27
N PRO A 20 13.03 1.23 -7.02
CA PRO A 20 12.24 2.36 -6.54
C PRO A 20 12.41 3.60 -7.41
N GLN A 21 11.41 4.48 -7.41
CA GLN A 21 11.52 5.79 -8.05
C GLN A 21 12.55 6.66 -7.33
N LYS A 22 13.06 7.70 -8.00
CA LYS A 22 14.13 8.57 -7.45
C LYS A 22 13.71 9.31 -6.16
N ASN A 23 12.42 9.61 -6.01
CA ASN A 23 11.83 10.28 -4.85
C ASN A 23 11.45 9.32 -3.70
N VAL A 24 11.87 8.05 -3.79
CA VAL A 24 11.66 7.04 -2.76
C VAL A 24 13.03 6.56 -2.26
N PRO A 25 13.25 6.40 -0.95
CA PRO A 25 14.52 5.87 -0.47
C PRO A 25 14.81 4.50 -1.08
N GLN A 26 16.01 4.34 -1.63
CA GLN A 26 16.34 3.23 -2.52
C GLN A 26 16.45 1.91 -1.75
N THR A 27 17.00 1.96 -0.55
CA THR A 27 17.18 0.78 0.28
C THR A 27 16.01 0.57 1.23
N ARG A 28 15.75 -0.69 1.60
CA ARG A 28 14.78 -1.00 2.65
C ARG A 28 15.19 -0.36 3.98
N PHE A 29 16.49 -0.36 4.29
CA PHE A 29 17.03 0.18 5.53
C PHE A 29 16.70 1.66 5.71
N GLU A 30 16.88 2.48 4.66
CA GLU A 30 16.51 3.91 4.70
C GLU A 30 15.00 4.10 4.91
N ARG A 31 14.17 3.31 4.21
CA ARG A 31 12.70 3.37 4.38
C ARG A 31 12.27 3.01 5.80
N ASP A 32 12.86 1.95 6.37
CA ASP A 32 12.54 1.51 7.73
C ASP A 32 13.01 2.55 8.77
N ARG A 33 14.19 3.16 8.59
CA ARG A 33 14.66 4.27 9.42
C ARG A 33 13.75 5.49 9.34
N LEU A 34 13.36 5.90 8.13
CA LEU A 34 12.48 7.05 7.93
C LEU A 34 11.11 6.82 8.56
N LYS A 35 10.56 5.61 8.40
CA LYS A 35 9.30 5.23 9.05
C LYS A 35 9.38 5.30 10.59
N ALA A 36 10.49 4.83 11.17
CA ALA A 36 10.69 4.92 12.62
C ALA A 36 10.81 6.37 13.10
N ARG A 37 11.55 7.23 12.37
CA ARG A 37 11.64 8.66 12.69
C ARG A 37 10.30 9.38 12.57
N VAL A 38 9.52 9.09 11.53
CA VAL A 38 8.17 9.62 11.33
C VAL A 38 7.26 9.25 12.51
N ALA A 39 7.31 8.00 12.98
CA ALA A 39 6.53 7.58 14.14
C ALA A 39 6.88 8.37 15.41
N ALA A 40 8.18 8.58 15.67
CA ALA A 40 8.62 9.44 16.77
C ALA A 40 8.14 10.90 16.58
N TYR A 41 8.29 11.45 15.37
CA TYR A 41 7.92 12.83 15.05
C TYR A 41 6.43 13.10 15.25
N VAL A 42 5.58 12.22 14.75
CA VAL A 42 4.12 12.31 14.86
C VAL A 42 3.70 12.29 16.33
N SER A 43 4.32 11.44 17.15
CA SER A 43 4.09 11.36 18.59
C SER A 43 4.57 12.61 19.34
N GLU A 44 5.80 13.06 19.06
CA GLU A 44 6.42 14.25 19.67
C GLU A 44 5.59 15.52 19.43
N ASN A 45 5.12 15.70 18.19
CA ASN A 45 4.35 16.88 17.77
C ASN A 45 2.85 16.70 17.95
N LYS A 46 2.38 15.51 18.39
CA LYS A 46 0.97 15.17 18.60
C LYS A 46 0.11 15.49 17.37
N LEU A 47 0.59 15.11 16.19
CA LEU A 47 -0.13 15.37 14.95
C LEU A 47 -1.43 14.57 14.91
N VAL A 48 -2.54 15.24 14.56
CA VAL A 48 -3.86 14.63 14.48
C VAL A 48 -4.43 14.77 13.07
N PRO A 49 -5.07 13.72 12.53
CA PRO A 49 -5.71 13.81 11.22
C PRO A 49 -7.08 14.52 11.27
N PRO A 50 -7.59 15.08 10.15
CA PRO A 50 -6.94 15.18 8.85
C PRO A 50 -5.94 16.35 8.79
N ILE A 51 -4.74 16.08 8.27
CA ILE A 51 -3.70 17.10 8.09
C ILE A 51 -3.77 17.60 6.63
N PRO A 52 -3.89 18.92 6.38
CA PRO A 52 -3.81 19.49 5.05
C PRO A 52 -2.52 19.12 4.31
N PHE A 53 -2.59 19.03 3.00
CA PHE A 53 -1.46 18.57 2.18
C PHE A 53 -0.21 19.48 2.28
N GLU A 54 -0.40 20.79 2.37
CA GLU A 54 0.73 21.71 2.54
C GLU A 54 1.38 21.58 3.93
N GLU A 55 0.60 21.34 4.97
CA GLU A 55 1.11 21.08 6.32
C GLU A 55 1.87 19.74 6.39
N LEU A 56 1.36 18.68 5.74
CA LEU A 56 2.08 17.41 5.60
C LEU A 56 3.46 17.58 4.96
N ARG A 57 3.57 18.48 3.99
CA ARG A 57 4.79 18.79 3.28
C ARG A 57 5.78 19.56 4.14
N GLU A 58 5.31 20.51 4.95
CA GLU A 58 6.14 21.24 5.93
C GLU A 58 6.72 20.28 6.99
N HIS A 59 5.90 19.37 7.53
CA HIS A 59 6.37 18.33 8.44
C HIS A 59 7.37 17.38 7.77
N ALA A 60 7.12 17.01 6.50
CA ALA A 60 8.03 16.16 5.74
C ALA A 60 9.39 16.83 5.50
N ASP A 61 9.43 18.14 5.24
CA ASP A 61 10.68 18.89 5.09
C ASP A 61 11.52 18.83 6.36
N ILE A 62 10.89 18.99 7.53
CA ILE A 62 11.58 18.93 8.82
C ILE A 62 12.20 17.54 9.02
N VAL A 63 11.40 16.48 8.90
CA VAL A 63 11.86 15.10 9.13
C VAL A 63 12.92 14.67 8.14
N THR A 64 12.75 15.01 6.85
CA THR A 64 13.71 14.58 5.82
C THR A 64 15.03 15.32 5.90
N LYS A 65 15.02 16.61 6.27
CA LYS A 65 16.23 17.40 6.49
C LYS A 65 17.07 16.92 7.67
N GLU A 66 16.43 16.49 8.77
CA GLU A 66 17.14 15.90 9.91
C GLU A 66 17.86 14.59 9.56
N MET A 67 17.39 13.90 8.52
CA MET A 67 17.88 12.59 8.11
C MET A 67 18.79 12.62 6.87
N ASP A 68 19.05 13.79 6.28
CA ASP A 68 19.76 13.93 4.99
C ASP A 68 19.05 13.13 3.86
N LEU A 69 17.71 13.20 3.84
CA LEU A 69 16.82 12.47 2.92
C LEU A 69 15.81 13.39 2.20
N GLU A 70 16.18 14.63 1.88
CA GLU A 70 15.26 15.64 1.29
C GLU A 70 14.63 15.19 -0.03
N HIS A 71 15.33 14.36 -0.81
CA HIS A 71 14.81 13.76 -2.03
C HIS A 71 13.54 12.90 -1.80
N ALA A 72 13.29 12.46 -0.57
CA ALA A 72 12.18 11.60 -0.18
C ALA A 72 11.02 12.35 0.49
N ARG A 73 10.94 13.69 0.35
CA ARG A 73 9.89 14.54 0.94
C ARG A 73 8.47 14.00 0.74
N ASP A 74 8.07 13.72 -0.50
CA ASP A 74 6.71 13.25 -0.79
C ASP A 74 6.44 11.87 -0.18
N PHE A 75 7.46 11.00 -0.14
CA PHE A 75 7.36 9.71 0.52
C PHE A 75 7.19 9.87 2.03
N ALA A 76 7.93 10.79 2.66
CA ALA A 76 7.78 11.12 4.07
C ALA A 76 6.40 11.72 4.38
N ALA A 77 5.85 12.59 3.53
CA ALA A 77 4.51 13.15 3.68
C ALA A 77 3.43 12.04 3.71
N VAL A 78 3.55 11.03 2.85
CA VAL A 78 2.68 9.85 2.87
C VAL A 78 2.82 9.06 4.17
N LEU A 79 4.05 8.85 4.65
CA LEU A 79 4.29 8.15 5.92
C LEU A 79 3.71 8.92 7.11
N ILE A 80 3.86 10.24 7.15
CA ILE A 80 3.33 11.10 8.23
C ILE A 80 1.81 11.00 8.26
N ASN A 81 1.15 11.12 7.10
CA ASN A 81 -0.29 10.95 6.99
C ASN A 81 -0.74 9.54 7.43
N ASN A 82 -0.05 8.49 6.99
CA ASN A 82 -0.39 7.12 7.38
C ASN A 82 -0.26 6.89 8.89
N GLU A 83 0.79 7.45 9.51
CA GLU A 83 1.01 7.30 10.94
C GLU A 83 0.00 8.12 11.76
N SER A 84 -0.40 9.31 11.32
CA SER A 84 -1.42 10.11 12.02
C SER A 84 -2.81 9.43 12.02
N TRP A 85 -3.14 8.67 10.98
CA TRP A 85 -4.38 7.88 10.90
C TRP A 85 -4.32 6.52 11.61
N LYS A 86 -3.15 6.09 12.08
CA LYS A 86 -2.91 4.71 12.55
C LYS A 86 -3.83 4.29 13.70
N ASP A 87 -3.97 5.13 14.71
CA ASP A 87 -4.80 4.82 15.88
C ASP A 87 -6.30 4.84 15.54
N VAL A 88 -6.71 5.76 14.66
CA VAL A 88 -8.08 5.81 14.14
C VAL A 88 -8.41 4.51 13.41
N LEU A 89 -7.55 4.06 12.49
CA LEU A 89 -7.72 2.80 11.77
C LEU A 89 -7.71 1.59 12.71
N ALA A 90 -6.82 1.59 13.70
CA ALA A 90 -6.72 0.51 14.69
C ALA A 90 -8.00 0.36 15.54
N SER A 91 -8.72 1.47 15.80
CA SER A 91 -9.98 1.47 16.54
C SER A 91 -11.17 0.85 15.78
N ILE A 92 -11.08 0.74 14.45
CA ILE A 92 -12.16 0.19 13.62
C ILE A 92 -12.17 -1.34 13.78
N PRO A 93 -13.31 -1.97 14.12
CA PRO A 93 -13.41 -3.44 14.18
C PRO A 93 -12.98 -4.10 12.88
N TYR A 94 -12.34 -5.27 12.96
CA TYR A 94 -11.73 -5.95 11.81
C TYR A 94 -12.74 -6.18 10.68
N GLU A 95 -13.93 -6.67 11.01
CA GLU A 95 -15.04 -6.95 10.10
C GLU A 95 -15.64 -5.72 9.42
N LYS A 96 -15.26 -4.52 9.87
CA LYS A 96 -15.66 -3.24 9.26
C LYS A 96 -14.55 -2.60 8.41
N ARG A 97 -13.37 -3.22 8.32
CA ARG A 97 -12.25 -2.72 7.52
C ARG A 97 -12.37 -3.25 6.09
N LEU A 98 -12.18 -2.37 5.11
CA LEU A 98 -12.13 -2.74 3.71
C LEU A 98 -10.67 -2.80 3.24
N LEU A 99 -10.28 -3.93 2.66
CA LEU A 99 -9.00 -4.08 1.96
C LEU A 99 -9.24 -3.87 0.46
N LEU A 100 -8.86 -2.70 -0.05
CA LEU A 100 -8.94 -2.40 -1.49
C LEU A 100 -7.67 -2.88 -2.19
N LEU A 101 -7.81 -3.87 -3.08
CA LEU A 101 -6.71 -4.41 -3.86
C LEU A 101 -6.72 -3.83 -5.28
N PRO A 102 -5.55 -3.49 -5.86
CA PRO A 102 -5.48 -3.03 -7.24
C PRO A 102 -5.95 -4.11 -8.24
N VAL A 103 -6.85 -3.75 -9.16
CA VAL A 103 -7.30 -4.66 -10.23
C VAL A 103 -6.14 -5.17 -11.10
N CYS A 104 -5.07 -4.38 -11.23
CA CYS A 104 -3.87 -4.75 -11.97
C CYS A 104 -3.07 -5.91 -11.35
N LEU A 105 -3.49 -6.43 -10.19
CA LEU A 105 -2.91 -7.66 -9.65
C LEU A 105 -3.26 -8.90 -10.50
N ARG A 106 -4.39 -8.87 -11.24
CA ARG A 106 -4.83 -9.96 -12.12
C ARG A 106 -4.03 -9.96 -13.43
N ASP A 107 -3.90 -11.14 -14.06
CA ASP A 107 -3.55 -11.22 -15.48
C ASP A 107 -4.79 -10.87 -16.30
N GLU A 108 -4.84 -9.65 -16.83
CA GLU A 108 -6.01 -9.13 -17.55
C GLU A 108 -6.44 -10.03 -18.71
N LYS A 109 -5.49 -10.66 -19.40
CA LYS A 109 -5.77 -11.47 -20.59
C LYS A 109 -6.28 -12.87 -20.27
N LYS A 110 -6.04 -13.35 -19.05
CA LYS A 110 -6.35 -14.74 -18.66
C LYS A 110 -7.38 -14.85 -17.56
N CYS A 111 -7.58 -13.80 -16.77
CA CYS A 111 -8.49 -13.84 -15.62
C CYS A 111 -9.95 -13.93 -16.12
N PRO A 112 -10.69 -14.99 -15.75
CA PRO A 112 -12.09 -15.18 -16.17
C PRO A 112 -13.08 -14.43 -15.27
N ALA A 113 -12.61 -13.72 -14.24
CA ALA A 113 -13.46 -13.03 -13.29
C ALA A 113 -14.16 -11.83 -13.96
N PRO A 114 -15.50 -11.71 -13.86
CA PRO A 114 -16.20 -10.53 -14.35
C PRO A 114 -15.91 -9.33 -13.44
N LEU A 115 -16.05 -8.13 -14.00
CA LEU A 115 -16.11 -6.88 -13.24
C LEU A 115 -17.56 -6.39 -13.21
N ASP A 116 -18.03 -5.99 -12.04
CA ASP A 116 -19.30 -5.29 -11.86
C ASP A 116 -19.07 -3.86 -11.31
N GLU A 117 -20.14 -3.21 -10.85
CA GLU A 117 -20.09 -1.87 -10.27
C GLU A 117 -19.29 -1.78 -8.95
N PHE A 118 -19.11 -2.91 -8.26
CA PHE A 118 -18.38 -3.00 -6.99
C PHE A 118 -16.93 -3.48 -7.17
N GLY A 119 -16.61 -4.11 -8.30
CA GLY A 119 -15.25 -4.42 -8.70
C GLY A 119 -15.10 -5.84 -9.27
N LEU A 120 -13.96 -6.46 -8.99
CA LEU A 120 -13.61 -7.77 -9.54
C LEU A 120 -14.27 -8.90 -8.74
N LEU A 121 -15.14 -9.69 -9.38
CA LEU A 121 -15.75 -10.87 -8.78
C LEU A 121 -14.84 -12.09 -8.95
N CYS A 122 -13.82 -12.19 -8.09
CA CYS A 122 -12.83 -13.28 -8.11
C CYS A 122 -13.49 -14.66 -8.21
N LYS A 123 -13.02 -15.49 -9.15
CA LYS A 123 -13.46 -16.88 -9.37
C LYS A 123 -12.47 -17.93 -8.87
N GLU A 124 -11.47 -17.51 -8.09
CA GLU A 124 -10.44 -18.40 -7.53
C GLU A 124 -9.74 -19.26 -8.58
N CYS A 125 -9.49 -18.67 -9.76
CA CYS A 125 -8.93 -19.38 -10.91
C CYS A 125 -7.44 -19.75 -10.77
N GLY A 126 -6.75 -19.31 -9.71
CA GLY A 126 -5.31 -19.53 -9.47
C GLY A 126 -4.34 -18.75 -10.37
N LEU A 127 -4.82 -17.92 -11.30
CA LEU A 127 -3.98 -17.25 -12.31
C LEU A 127 -3.25 -15.99 -11.79
N CYS A 128 -3.47 -15.59 -10.53
CA CYS A 128 -2.84 -14.44 -9.89
C CYS A 128 -2.86 -14.59 -8.35
N THR A 129 -2.14 -13.72 -7.64
CA THR A 129 -2.04 -13.75 -6.16
C THR A 129 -3.26 -13.19 -5.43
N VAL A 130 -4.33 -12.80 -6.13
CA VAL A 130 -5.49 -12.16 -5.50
C VAL A 130 -6.19 -13.13 -4.54
N GLN A 131 -6.27 -14.42 -4.90
CA GLN A 131 -6.86 -15.46 -4.05
C GLN A 131 -6.12 -15.60 -2.71
N ASP A 132 -4.78 -15.55 -2.73
CA ASP A 132 -3.95 -15.66 -1.52
C ASP A 132 -4.18 -14.52 -0.53
N LEU A 133 -4.70 -13.38 -0.99
CA LEU A 133 -4.94 -12.18 -0.20
C LEU A 133 -6.37 -12.09 0.38
N GLN A 134 -7.26 -13.03 0.03
CA GLN A 134 -8.63 -13.09 0.55
C GLN A 134 -8.75 -13.92 1.84
N GLN A 135 -7.64 -14.45 2.35
CA GLN A 135 -7.55 -15.29 3.56
C GLN A 135 -7.21 -14.46 4.80
#